data_AF-A0A951S4Y1-F1
#
_entry.id   AF-A0A951S4Y1-F1
#
_cell.length_a   1.000
_cell.length_b   1.000
_cell.length_c   1.000
_cell.angle_alpha   90.00
_cell.angle_beta   90.00
_cell.angle_gamma   90.00
#
_symmetry.space_group_name_H-M   'P 1'
#
loop_
_entity.id
_entity.type
_entity.pdbx_description
1 polymer ?
#
loop_
_entity_poly.entity_id
_entity_poly.type
_entity_poly.pdbx_seq_one_letter_code
_entity_poly.pdbx_strand_id
1 'polypeptide(L)' 'NPTTTIRYDLPKDGLVQLEVFDILGRKMATLVNTRQSAGRYDINFDARNLASGIYI' A
#
# COMPACT_ATOMS: atom_id res chain seq x y z
N ASN A 1 -17.15 5.04 4.02
CA ASN A 1 -15.83 5.43 3.49
C ASN A 1 -14.75 4.54 4.10
N PRO A 2 -14.42 3.38 3.51
CA PRO A 2 -13.36 2.54 4.05
C PRO A 2 -12.01 3.09 3.58
N THR A 3 -11.44 3.99 4.37
CA THR A 3 -10.02 4.36 4.26
C THR A 3 -9.24 3.48 5.22
N THR A 4 -8.18 2.84 4.73
CA THR A 4 -7.27 2.03 5.54
C THR A 4 -5.94 2.74 5.63
N THR A 5 -5.40 2.89 6.83
CA THR A 5 -4.03 3.38 7.02
C THR A 5 -3.08 2.19 7.08
N ILE A 6 -2.19 2.09 6.10
CA ILE A 6 -1.12 1.09 6.03
C ILE A 6 0.12 1.72 6.64
N ARG A 7 0.69 1.06 7.66
CA ARG A 7 1.91 1.53 8.33
C ARG A 7 3.04 0.54 8.09
N TYR A 8 4.23 1.05 7.77
CA TYR A 8 5.42 0.23 7.66
C TYR A 8 6.67 0.98 8.14
N ASP A 9 7.62 0.20 8.65
CA ASP A 9 8.93 0.68 9.09
C ASP A 9 9.96 0.27 8.03
N LEU A 10 10.70 1.25 7.51
CA LEU A 10 11.81 1.06 6.59
C LEU A 10 13.13 1.14 7.37
N PRO A 11 13.84 0.03 7.61
CA PRO A 11 15.03 0.02 8.48
C PRO A 11 16.27 0.66 7.85
N LYS A 12 16.29 0.84 6.52
CA LYS A 12 17.40 1.43 5.76
C LYS A 12 16.89 2.06 4.48
N ASP A 13 17.58 3.07 3.98
CA ASP A 13 17.28 3.73 2.71
C ASP A 13 17.17 2.71 1.57
N GLY A 14 16.14 2.86 0.74
CA GLY A 14 15.87 1.87 -0.31
C GLY A 14 14.73 2.27 -1.24
N LEU A 15 14.60 1.52 -2.35
CA LEU A 15 13.42 1.56 -3.20
C LEU A 15 12.28 0.82 -2.49
N VAL A 16 11.16 1.49 -2.29
CA VAL A 16 9.94 0.91 -1.73
C VAL A 16 8.91 0.76 -2.83
N GLN A 17 8.37 -0.45 -2.95
CA GLN A 17 7.25 -0.77 -3.82
C GLN A 17 6.14 -1.36 -2.97
N LEU A 18 5.03 -0.62 -2.84
CA LEU A 18 3.83 -1.05 -2.12
C LEU A 18 2.71 -1.20 -3.14
N GLU A 19 2.24 -2.42 -3.32
CA GLU A 19 1.20 -2.79 -4.27
C GLU A 19 0.07 -3.49 -3.53
N VAL A 20 -1.15 -3.29 -4.02
CA VAL A 20 -2.36 -3.90 -3.48
C VAL A 20 -2.89 -4.88 -4.53
N PHE A 21 -3.17 -6.10 -4.10
CA PHE A 21 -3.75 -7.16 -4.90
C PHE A 21 -5.09 -7.60 -4.31
N ASP A 22 -5.97 -8.13 -5.15
CA ASP A 22 -7.11 -8.89 -4.65
C ASP A 22 -6.73 -10.34 -4.32
N ILE A 23 -7.67 -11.09 -3.72
CA ILE A 23 -7.45 -12.49 -3.35
C ILE A 23 -7.14 -13.43 -4.54
N LEU A 24 -7.39 -12.98 -5.77
CA LEU A 24 -7.10 -13.73 -7.00
C LEU A 24 -5.72 -13.37 -7.57
N GLY A 25 -4.97 -12.48 -6.89
CA GLY A 25 -3.65 -12.01 -7.33
C GLY A 25 -3.71 -10.94 -8.42
N ARG A 26 -4.87 -10.32 -8.68
CA ARG A 26 -4.96 -9.22 -9.63
C ARG A 26 -4.47 -7.93 -8.97
N LYS A 27 -3.52 -7.24 -9.60
CA LYS A 27 -3.02 -5.96 -9.10
C LYS A 27 -4.09 -4.89 -9.22
N MET A 28 -4.47 -4.32 -8.09
CA MET A 28 -5.52 -3.29 -7.99
C MET A 28 -4.94 -1.88 -7.96
N ALA A 29 -3.80 -1.69 -7.29
CA ALA A 29 -3.15 -0.38 -7.17
C ALA A 29 -1.65 -0.51 -6.85
N THR A 30 -0.88 0.52 -7.21
CA THR A 30 0.47 0.76 -6.69
C THR A 30 0.41 2.02 -5.84
N LEU A 31 0.67 1.91 -4.54
CA LEU A 31 0.59 3.01 -3.57
C LEU A 31 1.92 3.73 -3.39
N VAL A 32 3.02 2.99 -3.50
CA VAL A 32 4.38 3.52 -3.40
C VAL A 32 5.24 2.85 -4.47
N ASN A 33 6.05 3.65 -5.18
CA ASN A 33 7.09 3.15 -6.08
C ASN A 33 8.22 4.20 -6.17
N THR A 34 8.93 4.41 -5.07
CA THR A 34 9.97 5.45 -4.99
C THR A 34 11.06 5.10 -3.98
N ARG A 35 12.23 5.72 -4.13
CA ARG A 35 13.26 5.68 -3.08
C ARG A 35 12.79 6.47 -1.87
N GLN A 36 12.94 5.87 -0.70
CA GLN A 36 12.63 6.45 0.60
C GLN A 36 13.80 6.25 1.54
N SER A 37 14.00 7.20 2.45
CA SER A 37 14.97 7.08 3.53
C SER A 37 14.41 6.24 4.67
N ALA A 38 15.29 5.67 5.49
CA ALA A 38 14.90 4.93 6.68
C ALA A 38 13.93 5.74 7.55
N GLY A 39 12.88 5.11 8.05
CA GLY A 39 11.84 5.79 8.80
C GLY A 39 10.53 5.01 8.87
N ARG A 40 9.54 5.60 9.55
CA ARG A 40 8.18 5.08 9.61
C ARG A 40 7.29 5.83 8.63
N TYR A 41 6.44 5.10 7.92
CA TYR A 41 5.56 5.66 6.91
C TYR A 41 4.12 5.22 7.15
N ASP A 42 3.22 6.20 7.04
CA ASP A 42 1.77 6.00 7.10
C ASP A 42 1.19 6.35 5.73
N ILE A 43 0.61 5.36 5.05
CA ILE A 43 -0.02 5.50 3.74
C ILE A 43 -1.53 5.34 3.90
N ASN A 44 -2.28 6.35 3.45
CA ASN A 44 -3.73 6.27 3.38
C ASN A 44 -4.15 5.61 2.08
N PHE A 45 -4.76 4.43 2.19
CA PHE A 45 -5.35 3.72 1.07
C PHE A 45 -6.86 3.98 1.01
N ASP A 46 -7.30 4.53 -0.11
CA ASP A 46 -8.69 4.82 -0.39
C ASP A 46 -9.29 3.77 -1.33
N ALA A 47 -10.06 2.84 -0.76
CA ALA A 47 -10.69 1.75 -1.50
C ALA A 47 -12.06 2.12 -2.09
N ARG A 48 -12.45 3.41 -2.15
CA ARG A 48 -13.79 3.84 -2.59
C ARG A 48 -14.21 3.34 -3.97
N ASN A 49 -13.26 3.15 -4.88
CA ASN A 49 -13.52 2.67 -6.25
C ASN A 49 -13.32 1.17 -6.43
N LEU A 50 -13.03 0.44 -5.35
CA LEU A 50 -12.87 -1.01 -5.35
C LEU A 50 -14.16 -1.65 -4.86
N ALA A 51 -14.52 -2.78 -5.47
CA ALA A 51 -15.64 -3.58 -4.97
C ALA A 51 -15.41 -3.98 -3.50
N SER A 52 -16.46 -4.23 -2.73
CA SER A 52 -16.25 -4.78 -1.38
C SER A 52 -15.55 -6.14 -1.48
N GLY A 53 -14.45 -6.33 -0.75
CA GLY A 53 -13.63 -7.54 -0.84
C GLY A 53 -12.44 -7.51 0.11
N ILE A 54 -11.72 -8.63 0.17
CA ILE A 54 -10.45 -8.77 0.88
C ILE A 54 -9.32 -8.47 -0.10
N TYR A 55 -8.31 -7.74 0.37
CA TYR A 55 -7.13 -7.33 -0.40
C TYR A 55 -5.87 -7.67 0.39
N ILE A 56 -4.79 -8.00 -0.31
CA ILE A 56 -3.47 -8.32 0.24
C ILE A 56 -2.44 -7.33 -0.33
#